data_AF-A0A352Y0I5-F1
#
_entry.id   AF-A0A352Y0I5-F1
#
_cell.length_a   1.000
_cell.length_b   1.000
_cell.length_c   1.000
_cell.angle_alpha   90.00
_cell.angle_beta   90.00
_cell.angle_gamma   90.00
#
_symmetry.space_group_name_H-M   'P 1'
#
loop_
_entity.id
_entity.type
_entity.pdbx_description
1 polymer ?
#
loop_
_entity_poly.entity_id
_entity_poly.type
_entity_poly.pdbx_seq_one_letter_code
_entity_poly.pdbx_strand_id
1 'polypeptide(L)'
;MPQRSVVEAPNPLREGLRIKQSTEPCAMVIFGATGDLTHRKLLPALYNLALEHPLPAGFSVVGFARRPYSDDDFRQQALESINAYSRQKPVNPQVWDSFAAGIRYLQSDFHDPAGYEKLNTLLNTLDQERGTSGNRIFYLSTPPSQYPEIIQRLGAAGLNKNRKGWTRIIIEKPFGHDLASARELNRQVAKVFREEQVYRIDHYLG
;
A
#
# COMPACT_ATOMS: atom_id res chain seq x y z
N MET A 1 9.30 -18.70 -49.09
CA MET A 1 10.41 -18.47 -48.14
C MET A 1 9.88 -18.66 -46.72
N PRO A 2 10.26 -19.69 -45.96
CA PRO A 2 9.79 -19.83 -44.58
C PRO A 2 10.69 -19.02 -43.63
N GLN A 3 10.07 -18.23 -42.75
CA GLN A 3 10.74 -17.52 -41.66
C GLN A 3 11.24 -18.54 -40.62
N ARG A 4 12.55 -18.52 -40.35
CA ARG A 4 13.16 -19.26 -39.23
C ARG A 4 12.83 -18.58 -37.92
N SER A 5 12.13 -19.28 -37.03
CA SER A 5 12.02 -18.93 -35.61
C SER A 5 13.37 -19.12 -34.93
N VAL A 6 13.97 -18.03 -34.44
CA VAL A 6 15.16 -18.11 -33.58
C VAL A 6 14.66 -18.40 -32.17
N VAL A 7 14.87 -19.63 -31.71
CA VAL A 7 14.70 -19.97 -30.30
C VAL A 7 15.92 -19.40 -29.57
N GLU A 8 15.72 -18.35 -28.77
CA GLU A 8 16.77 -17.81 -27.91
C GLU A 8 17.20 -18.89 -26.91
N ALA A 9 18.44 -19.37 -27.05
CA ALA A 9 19.02 -20.28 -26.09
C ALA A 9 19.20 -19.55 -24.74
N PRO A 10 18.92 -20.22 -23.61
CA PRO A 10 19.10 -19.62 -22.29
C PRO A 10 20.58 -19.26 -22.08
N ASN A 11 20.86 -17.99 -21.83
CA ASN A 11 22.22 -17.48 -21.66
C ASN A 11 22.82 -18.03 -20.35
N PRO A 12 23.86 -18.88 -20.41
CA PRO A 12 24.45 -19.53 -19.23
C PRO A 12 25.13 -18.55 -18.26
N LEU A 13 25.37 -17.29 -18.68
CA LEU A 13 25.88 -16.23 -17.80
C LEU A 13 24.80 -15.62 -16.88
N ARG A 14 23.51 -15.99 -17.05
CA ARG A 14 22.42 -15.58 -16.15
C ARG A 14 22.13 -16.59 -15.04
N GLU A 15 22.75 -17.76 -15.09
CA GLU A 15 22.60 -18.80 -14.07
C GLU A 15 23.36 -18.36 -12.79
N GLY A 16 22.64 -18.23 -11.67
CA GLY A 16 23.22 -17.80 -10.39
C GLY A 16 23.20 -16.29 -10.11
N LEU A 17 22.90 -15.44 -11.11
CA LEU A 17 22.50 -14.06 -10.84
C LEU A 17 21.06 -14.06 -10.36
N ARG A 18 20.83 -13.93 -9.05
CA ARG A 18 19.55 -13.40 -8.56
C ARG A 18 19.42 -12.02 -9.21
N ILE A 19 18.73 -11.93 -10.35
CA ILE A 19 18.22 -10.67 -10.85
C ILE A 19 17.36 -10.17 -9.70
N LYS A 20 17.90 -9.22 -8.93
CA LYS A 20 17.18 -8.55 -7.85
C LYS A 20 15.97 -7.96 -8.55
N GLN A 21 14.82 -8.63 -8.44
CA GLN A 21 13.62 -8.16 -9.11
C GLN A 21 13.37 -6.77 -8.56
N SER A 22 13.53 -5.76 -9.41
CA SER A 22 13.20 -4.40 -9.06
C SER A 22 11.74 -4.42 -8.67
N THR A 23 11.43 -3.99 -7.45
CA THR A 23 10.05 -3.84 -7.03
C THR A 23 9.35 -2.90 -8.01
N GLU A 24 8.11 -3.21 -8.36
CA GLU A 24 7.32 -2.33 -9.20
C GLU A 24 6.89 -1.09 -8.38
N PRO A 25 6.87 0.12 -8.96
CA PRO A 25 6.34 1.30 -8.28
C PRO A 25 4.86 1.09 -7.95
N CYS A 26 4.41 1.59 -6.81
CA CYS A 26 3.00 1.52 -6.40
C CYS A 26 2.62 2.64 -5.41
N ALA A 27 1.33 2.92 -5.29
CA ALA A 27 0.78 3.72 -4.22
C ALA A 27 0.22 2.80 -3.12
N MET A 28 0.70 2.98 -1.88
CA MET A 28 0.13 2.34 -0.70
C MET A 28 -0.78 3.34 0.03
N VAL A 29 -2.07 3.03 0.10
CA VAL A 29 -3.05 3.77 0.87
C VAL A 29 -3.20 3.11 2.24
N ILE A 30 -2.99 3.87 3.32
CA ILE A 30 -3.15 3.40 4.69
C ILE A 30 -4.45 3.99 5.25
N PHE A 31 -5.48 3.16 5.36
CA PHE A 31 -6.69 3.52 6.10
C PHE A 31 -6.39 3.48 7.60
N GLY A 32 -6.80 4.51 8.34
CA GLY A 32 -6.39 4.65 9.74
C GLY A 32 -4.95 5.16 9.88
N ALA A 33 -4.55 6.06 8.97
CA ALA A 33 -3.19 6.59 8.88
C ALA A 33 -2.69 7.25 10.18
N THR A 34 -3.58 7.76 11.02
CA THR A 34 -3.25 8.41 12.29
C THR A 34 -3.31 7.46 13.50
N GLY A 35 -3.40 6.14 13.25
CA GLY A 35 -3.53 5.11 14.28
C GLY A 35 -2.19 4.59 14.80
N ASP A 36 -2.22 3.94 15.97
CA ASP A 36 -1.02 3.45 16.67
C ASP A 36 -0.19 2.47 15.83
N LEU A 37 -0.85 1.51 15.15
CA LEU A 37 -0.18 0.55 14.27
C LEU A 37 0.60 1.27 13.15
N THR A 38 0.00 2.31 12.57
CA THR A 38 0.64 3.06 11.49
C THR A 38 1.90 3.76 11.97
N HIS A 39 1.82 4.48 13.09
CA HIS A 39 2.95 5.23 13.64
C HIS A 39 4.05 4.33 14.23
N ARG A 40 3.68 3.26 14.94
CA ARG A 40 4.67 2.42 15.64
C ARG A 40 5.27 1.32 14.77
N LYS A 41 4.61 0.94 13.68
CA LYS A 41 5.02 -0.20 12.84
C LYS A 41 5.11 0.16 11.37
N LEU A 42 4.03 0.62 10.74
CA LEU A 42 3.99 0.74 9.27
C LEU A 42 4.95 1.80 8.74
N LEU A 43 4.88 3.04 9.23
CA LEU A 43 5.77 4.12 8.77
C LEU A 43 7.25 3.82 9.05
N PRO A 44 7.64 3.35 10.26
CA PRO A 44 9.00 2.89 10.51
C PRO A 44 9.43 1.75 9.60
N ALA A 45 8.56 0.76 9.32
CA ALA A 45 8.90 -0.37 8.45
C ALA A 45 9.10 0.07 7.00
N LEU A 46 8.24 0.94 6.46
CA LEU A 46 8.36 1.48 5.11
C LEU A 46 9.64 2.33 4.95
N TYR A 47 9.98 3.14 5.95
CA TYR A 47 11.25 3.86 5.96
C TYR A 47 12.45 2.92 6.00
N ASN A 48 12.46 1.91 6.88
CA ASN A 48 13.54 0.93 6.92
C ASN A 48 13.66 0.17 5.60
N LEU A 49 12.53 -0.15 4.95
CA LEU A 49 12.53 -0.74 3.62
C LEU A 49 13.22 0.18 2.61
N ALA A 50 12.89 1.48 2.59
CA ALA A 50 13.52 2.48 1.72
C ALA A 50 15.03 2.64 1.97
N LEU A 51 15.45 2.47 3.22
CA LEU A 51 16.85 2.59 3.65
C LEU A 51 17.68 1.35 3.27
N GLU A 52 17.13 0.14 3.47
CA GLU A 52 17.81 -1.13 3.17
C GLU A 52 17.76 -1.45 1.67
N HIS A 53 16.68 -1.07 1.00
CA HIS A 53 16.43 -1.31 -0.41
C HIS A 53 15.84 -0.04 -1.04
N PRO A 54 16.50 0.56 -2.04
CA PRO A 54 15.94 1.73 -2.72
C PRO A 54 14.54 1.38 -3.26
N LEU A 55 13.51 1.97 -2.66
CA LEU A 55 12.16 1.87 -3.20
C LEU A 55 12.15 2.52 -4.59
N PRO A 56 11.31 2.04 -5.51
CA PRO A 56 11.16 2.70 -6.80
C PRO A 56 10.77 4.16 -6.58
N ALA A 57 11.31 5.07 -7.39
CA ALA A 57 11.03 6.51 -7.25
C ALA A 57 9.52 6.82 -7.28
N GLY A 58 8.72 5.99 -7.96
CA GLY A 58 7.28 6.11 -8.00
C GLY A 58 6.53 5.65 -6.74
N PHE A 59 7.20 5.01 -5.78
CA PHE A 59 6.53 4.60 -4.54
C PHE A 59 5.95 5.81 -3.80
N SER A 60 4.69 5.68 -3.37
CA SER A 60 3.94 6.75 -2.72
C SER A 60 3.11 6.19 -1.56
N VAL A 61 2.99 6.96 -0.49
CA VAL A 61 2.15 6.62 0.67
C VAL A 61 1.03 7.64 0.76
N VAL A 62 -0.21 7.16 0.83
CA VAL A 62 -1.40 8.02 1.02
C VAL A 62 -2.02 7.67 2.36
N GLY A 63 -1.98 8.60 3.31
CA GLY A 63 -2.73 8.46 4.56
C GLY A 63 -4.21 8.77 4.32
N PHE A 64 -5.13 7.89 4.76
CA PHE A 64 -6.57 8.16 4.75
C PHE A 64 -7.10 8.12 6.19
N ALA A 65 -7.52 9.27 6.71
CA ALA A 65 -8.05 9.37 8.07
C ALA A 65 -8.87 10.66 8.29
N ARG A 66 -9.58 10.71 9.43
CA ARG A 66 -10.55 11.76 9.74
C ARG A 66 -9.92 13.06 10.26
N ARG A 67 -8.72 12.98 10.83
CA ARG A 67 -8.06 14.16 11.43
C ARG A 67 -7.73 15.16 10.33
N PRO A 68 -7.95 16.47 10.56
CA PRO A 68 -7.74 17.51 9.56
C PRO A 68 -6.24 17.84 9.45
N TYR A 69 -5.47 16.92 8.90
CA TYR A 69 -4.06 17.12 8.62
C TYR A 69 -3.85 17.51 7.17
N SER A 70 -2.87 18.37 6.95
CA SER A 70 -2.26 18.59 5.65
C SER A 70 -1.26 17.47 5.31
N ASP A 71 -0.75 17.48 4.08
CA ASP A 71 0.37 16.65 3.69
C ASP A 71 1.59 16.87 4.59
N ASP A 72 1.90 18.13 4.94
CA ASP A 72 3.06 18.49 5.75
C ASP A 72 2.90 18.05 7.21
N ASP A 73 1.70 18.19 7.77
CA ASP A 73 1.40 17.65 9.10
C ASP A 73 1.62 16.14 9.14
N PHE A 74 1.15 15.42 8.12
CA PHE A 74 1.32 13.96 8.07
C PHE A 74 2.78 13.54 7.85
N ARG A 75 3.55 14.26 7.02
CA ARG A 75 5.00 14.07 6.87
C ARG A 75 5.73 14.28 8.19
N GLN A 76 5.39 15.34 8.94
CA GLN A 76 6.00 15.63 10.23
C GLN A 76 5.70 14.51 11.24
N GLN A 77 4.45 14.06 11.32
CA GLN A 77 4.07 12.92 12.17
C GLN A 77 4.77 11.62 11.77
N ALA A 78 4.97 11.39 10.47
CA ALA A 78 5.73 10.25 9.97
C ALA A 78 7.21 10.33 10.38
N LEU A 79 7.84 11.51 10.26
CA LEU A 79 9.22 11.73 10.70
C LEU A 79 9.39 11.50 12.20
N GLU A 80 8.48 12.03 13.03
CA GLU A 80 8.46 11.81 14.47
C GLU A 80 8.35 10.31 14.81
N SER A 81 7.46 9.62 14.11
CA SER A 81 7.24 8.18 14.26
C SER A 81 8.48 7.36 13.91
N ILE A 82 9.15 7.70 12.81
CA ILE A 82 10.38 7.03 12.37
C ILE A 82 11.49 7.29 13.39
N ASN A 83 11.67 8.54 13.85
CA ASN A 83 12.65 8.85 14.89
C ASN A 83 12.39 8.11 16.21
N ALA A 84 11.12 7.92 16.57
CA ALA A 84 10.73 7.21 17.78
C ALA A 84 10.91 5.69 17.66
N TYR A 85 10.44 5.08 16.57
CA TYR A 85 10.21 3.63 16.52
C TYR A 85 11.03 2.88 15.46
N SER A 86 11.74 3.58 14.56
CA SER A 86 12.65 2.91 13.62
C SER A 86 13.79 2.21 14.35
N ARG A 87 14.18 1.05 13.85
CA ARG A 87 15.35 0.31 14.35
C ARG A 87 16.66 0.97 13.93
N GLN A 88 16.66 1.65 12.78
CA GLN A 88 17.82 2.35 12.26
C GLN A 88 17.72 3.84 12.59
N LYS A 89 18.67 4.33 13.39
CA LYS A 89 18.77 5.72 13.85
C LYS A 89 20.23 6.20 13.79
N PRO A 90 20.49 7.50 13.54
CA PRO A 90 19.52 8.55 13.24
C PRO A 90 18.87 8.38 11.85
N VAL A 91 17.80 9.13 11.59
CA VAL A 91 17.18 9.19 10.26
C VAL A 91 18.19 9.75 9.26
N ASN A 92 18.33 9.09 8.12
CA ASN A 92 19.15 9.55 7.00
C ASN A 92 18.38 10.64 6.24
N PRO A 93 18.89 11.89 6.16
CA PRO A 93 18.17 12.99 5.53
C PRO A 93 17.84 12.74 4.05
N GLN A 94 18.78 12.20 3.28
CA GLN A 94 18.58 11.98 1.84
C GLN A 94 17.52 10.92 1.56
N VAL A 95 17.51 9.83 2.35
CA VAL A 95 16.47 8.79 2.24
C VAL A 95 15.13 9.33 2.69
N TRP A 96 15.09 10.10 3.78
CA TRP A 96 13.87 10.73 4.25
C TRP A 96 13.27 11.68 3.22
N ASP A 97 14.06 12.60 2.65
CA ASP A 97 13.57 13.58 1.69
C ASP A 97 12.96 12.89 0.46
N SER A 98 13.62 11.84 -0.03
CA SER A 98 13.10 11.03 -1.15
C SER A 98 11.79 10.31 -0.79
N PHE A 99 11.73 9.70 0.39
CA PHE A 99 10.54 8.99 0.87
C PHE A 99 9.37 9.95 1.12
N ALA A 100 9.62 11.07 1.80
CA ALA A 100 8.63 12.08 2.17
C ALA A 100 8.00 12.77 0.96
N ALA A 101 8.75 12.90 -0.15
CA ALA A 101 8.24 13.46 -1.41
C ALA A 101 7.06 12.65 -1.98
N GLY A 102 6.97 11.35 -1.67
CA GLY A 102 5.86 10.47 -2.06
C GLY A 102 4.73 10.37 -1.04
N ILE A 103 4.82 11.05 0.11
CA ILE A 103 3.78 11.04 1.14
C ILE A 103 2.70 12.07 0.80
N ARG A 104 1.46 11.64 0.86
CA ARG A 104 0.23 12.44 0.74
C ARG A 104 -0.73 12.08 1.87
N TYR A 105 -1.66 12.97 2.18
CA TYR A 105 -2.72 12.75 3.13
C TYR A 105 -4.07 13.16 2.56
N LEU A 106 -5.08 12.34 2.78
CA LEU A 106 -6.45 12.60 2.42
C LEU A 106 -7.33 12.57 3.67
N GLN A 107 -7.81 13.75 4.06
CA GLN A 107 -8.80 13.86 5.12
C GLN A 107 -10.16 13.36 4.62
N SER A 108 -10.68 12.28 5.21
CA SER A 108 -12.06 11.82 4.99
C SER A 108 -12.47 10.79 6.05
N ASP A 109 -13.75 10.41 6.06
CA ASP A 109 -14.33 9.33 6.86
C ASP A 109 -14.52 8.06 6.03
N PHE A 110 -14.48 6.89 6.67
CA PHE A 110 -14.64 5.62 5.97
C PHE A 110 -16.03 5.46 5.31
N HIS A 111 -17.05 6.17 5.80
CA HIS A 111 -18.41 6.14 5.27
C HIS A 111 -18.68 7.23 4.23
N ASP A 112 -17.73 8.15 3.99
CA ASP A 112 -17.90 9.28 3.07
C ASP A 112 -17.59 8.86 1.63
N PRO A 113 -18.59 8.71 0.73
CA PRO A 113 -18.36 8.28 -0.65
C PRO A 113 -17.51 9.29 -1.44
N ALA A 114 -17.66 10.59 -1.16
CA ALA A 114 -16.89 11.63 -1.83
C ALA A 114 -15.40 11.54 -1.48
N GLY A 115 -15.07 11.00 -0.30
CA GLY A 115 -13.70 10.65 0.09
C GLY A 115 -13.03 9.67 -0.86
N TYR A 116 -13.74 8.63 -1.31
CA TYR A 116 -13.20 7.62 -2.20
C TYR A 116 -13.06 8.13 -3.64
N GLU A 117 -13.93 9.04 -4.09
CA GLU A 117 -13.77 9.73 -5.38
C GLU A 117 -12.54 10.66 -5.39
N LYS A 118 -12.33 11.39 -4.29
CA LYS A 118 -11.12 12.20 -4.10
C LYS A 118 -9.87 11.32 -4.03
N LEU A 119 -9.96 10.16 -3.36
CA LEU A 119 -8.87 9.18 -3.32
C LEU A 119 -8.52 8.67 -4.72
N ASN A 120 -9.52 8.31 -5.52
CA ASN A 120 -9.30 7.88 -6.90
C ASN A 120 -8.63 8.98 -7.74
N THR A 121 -9.09 10.23 -7.59
CA THR A 121 -8.47 11.39 -8.24
C THR A 121 -7.00 11.55 -7.83
N LEU A 122 -6.71 11.52 -6.53
CA LEU A 122 -5.34 11.62 -6.01
C LEU A 122 -4.44 10.49 -6.53
N LEU A 123 -4.93 9.25 -6.56
CA LEU A 123 -4.17 8.11 -7.08
C LEU A 123 -3.86 8.26 -8.58
N ASN A 124 -4.81 8.77 -9.37
CA ASN A 124 -4.58 9.05 -10.79
C ASN A 124 -3.56 10.18 -11.00
N THR A 125 -3.54 11.19 -10.12
CA THR A 125 -2.50 12.22 -10.11
C THR A 125 -1.13 11.60 -9.81
N LEU A 126 -1.02 10.73 -8.81
CA LEU A 126 0.23 10.04 -8.48
C LEU A 126 0.70 9.12 -9.63
N ASP A 127 -0.23 8.49 -10.35
CA ASP A 127 0.09 7.70 -11.55
C ASP A 127 0.77 8.57 -12.62
N GLN A 128 0.35 9.83 -12.78
CA GLN A 128 0.90 10.76 -13.77
C GLN A 128 2.20 11.41 -13.29
N GLU A 129 2.24 11.90 -12.05
CA GLU A 129 3.37 12.68 -11.52
C GLU A 129 4.55 11.82 -11.09
N ARG A 130 4.27 10.62 -10.55
CA ARG A 130 5.29 9.75 -9.92
C ARG A 130 5.46 8.42 -10.65
N GLY A 131 4.56 8.06 -11.56
CA GLY A 131 4.66 6.81 -12.32
C GLY A 131 4.37 5.57 -11.48
N THR A 132 3.40 5.63 -10.56
CA THR A 132 2.93 4.46 -9.78
C THR A 132 2.36 3.32 -10.64
N SER A 133 2.21 3.54 -11.96
CA SER A 133 1.80 2.53 -12.95
C SER A 133 0.42 1.92 -12.67
N GLY A 134 -0.42 2.59 -11.86
CA GLY A 134 -1.69 2.08 -11.41
C GLY A 134 -1.61 1.00 -10.32
N ASN A 135 -0.42 0.63 -9.86
CA ASN A 135 -0.27 -0.39 -8.83
C ASN A 135 -0.69 0.17 -7.47
N ARG A 136 -1.60 -0.53 -6.79
CA ARG A 136 -2.26 -0.04 -5.57
C ARG A 136 -2.23 -1.09 -4.46
N ILE A 137 -1.85 -0.66 -3.25
CA ILE A 137 -2.03 -1.45 -2.03
C ILE A 137 -2.97 -0.67 -1.11
N PHE A 138 -4.05 -1.29 -0.65
CA PHE A 138 -4.92 -0.75 0.40
C PHE A 138 -4.63 -1.47 1.71
N TYR A 139 -4.01 -0.80 2.68
CA TYR A 139 -3.71 -1.34 4.00
C TYR A 139 -4.80 -0.92 4.99
N LEU A 140 -5.53 -1.88 5.56
CA LEU A 140 -6.57 -1.60 6.55
C LEU A 140 -6.01 -1.56 7.99
N SER A 141 -5.36 -0.44 8.35
CA SER A 141 -4.85 -0.17 9.70
C SER A 141 -5.97 0.40 10.60
N THR A 142 -7.15 -0.23 10.55
CA THR A 142 -8.38 0.21 11.23
C THR A 142 -8.95 -0.91 12.10
N PRO A 143 -9.86 -0.59 13.04
CA PRO A 143 -10.60 -1.62 13.76
C PRO A 143 -11.35 -2.56 12.79
N PRO A 144 -11.46 -3.87 13.09
CA PRO A 144 -12.12 -4.84 12.21
C PRO A 144 -13.57 -4.51 11.86
N SER A 145 -14.27 -3.80 12.74
CA SER A 145 -15.64 -3.33 12.50
C SER A 145 -15.77 -2.39 11.32
N GLN A 146 -14.67 -1.75 10.89
CA GLN A 146 -14.66 -0.82 9.76
C GLN A 146 -14.36 -1.51 8.42
N TYR A 147 -13.87 -2.76 8.42
CA TYR A 147 -13.47 -3.43 7.18
C TYR A 147 -14.60 -3.57 6.15
N PRO A 148 -15.83 -4.01 6.52
CA PRO A 148 -16.90 -4.15 5.54
C PRO A 148 -17.21 -2.85 4.82
N GLU A 149 -17.29 -1.73 5.54
CA GLU A 149 -17.55 -0.41 4.96
C GLU A 149 -16.45 -0.02 3.98
N ILE A 150 -15.18 -0.07 4.41
CA ILE A 150 -14.05 0.33 3.57
C ILE A 150 -13.99 -0.53 2.31
N ILE A 151 -14.14 -1.86 2.43
CA ILE A 151 -14.11 -2.79 1.31
C ILE A 151 -15.24 -2.48 0.32
N GLN A 152 -16.47 -2.29 0.81
CA GLN A 152 -17.61 -1.97 -0.06
C GLN A 152 -17.42 -0.64 -0.79
N ARG A 153 -16.91 0.39 -0.10
CA ARG A 153 -16.65 1.70 -0.72
C ARG A 153 -15.54 1.66 -1.76
N LEU A 154 -14.45 0.93 -1.49
CA LEU A 154 -13.41 0.66 -2.49
C LEU A 154 -13.98 0.00 -3.75
N GLY A 155 -14.88 -0.97 -3.57
CA GLY A 155 -15.59 -1.62 -4.68
C GLY A 155 -16.51 -0.66 -5.45
N ALA A 156 -17.30 0.14 -4.73
CA ALA A 156 -18.26 1.09 -5.31
C ALA A 156 -17.56 2.20 -6.11
N ALA A 157 -16.42 2.70 -5.63
CA ALA A 157 -15.59 3.69 -6.34
C ALA A 157 -14.73 3.06 -7.46
N GLY A 158 -14.83 1.75 -7.69
CA GLY A 158 -14.04 1.03 -8.69
C GLY A 158 -12.53 0.95 -8.38
N LEU A 159 -12.12 1.32 -7.17
CA LEU A 159 -10.73 1.35 -6.73
C LEU A 159 -10.09 -0.04 -6.63
N ASN A 160 -10.91 -1.09 -6.53
CA ASN A 160 -10.51 -2.50 -6.51
C ASN A 160 -10.05 -3.04 -7.89
N LYS A 161 -10.32 -2.30 -8.97
CA LYS A 161 -9.99 -2.68 -10.34
C LYS A 161 -9.00 -1.68 -10.92
N ASN A 162 -7.96 -2.17 -11.58
CA ASN A 162 -7.10 -1.33 -12.40
C ASN A 162 -6.82 -2.03 -13.74
N ARG A 163 -6.89 -1.26 -14.84
CA ARG A 163 -6.62 -1.76 -16.20
C ARG A 163 -5.13 -1.83 -16.52
N LYS A 164 -4.30 -1.00 -15.87
CA LYS A 164 -2.86 -0.85 -16.19
C LYS A 164 -1.92 -1.48 -15.17
N GLY A 165 -2.40 -1.75 -13.96
CA GLY A 165 -1.60 -2.29 -12.86
C GLY A 165 -2.39 -3.25 -11.99
N TRP A 166 -1.76 -3.74 -10.94
CA TRP A 166 -2.40 -4.63 -9.97
C TRP A 166 -3.01 -3.84 -8.81
N THR A 167 -3.95 -4.46 -8.11
CA THR A 167 -4.55 -3.90 -6.90
C THR A 167 -4.62 -4.98 -5.84
N ARG A 168 -4.10 -4.66 -4.65
CA ARG A 168 -4.04 -5.56 -3.49
C ARG A 168 -4.64 -4.90 -2.27
N ILE A 169 -5.21 -5.69 -1.38
CA ILE A 169 -5.73 -5.27 -0.09
C ILE A 169 -5.07 -6.08 1.02
N ILE A 170 -4.60 -5.40 2.06
CA ILE A 170 -3.99 -5.97 3.23
C ILE A 170 -4.96 -5.83 4.41
N ILE A 171 -5.30 -6.95 5.03
CA ILE A 171 -6.22 -7.04 6.16
C ILE A 171 -5.47 -7.61 7.36
N GLU A 172 -5.59 -6.95 8.50
CA GLU A 172 -4.99 -7.38 9.76
C GLU A 172 -5.92 -8.30 10.54
N LYS A 173 -5.33 -9.10 11.44
CA LYS A 173 -6.10 -9.83 12.44
C LYS A 173 -6.74 -8.88 13.46
N PRO A 174 -7.88 -9.23 14.08
CA PRO A 174 -8.60 -10.49 13.93
C PRO A 174 -9.49 -10.55 12.68
N PHE A 175 -9.51 -11.71 12.03
CA PHE A 175 -10.36 -11.98 10.86
C PHE A 175 -11.79 -12.38 11.24
N GLY A 176 -12.33 -11.80 12.31
CA GLY A 176 -13.52 -12.28 13.01
C GLY A 176 -13.19 -12.83 14.40
N HIS A 177 -14.21 -12.94 15.25
CA HIS A 177 -14.13 -13.43 16.62
C HIS A 177 -14.60 -14.90 16.79
N ASP A 178 -15.16 -15.47 15.73
CA ASP A 178 -15.62 -16.85 15.65
C ASP A 178 -15.68 -17.31 14.18
N LEU A 179 -16.01 -18.58 13.95
CA LEU A 179 -16.10 -19.13 12.60
C LEU A 179 -17.16 -18.43 11.74
N ALA A 180 -18.28 -18.00 12.33
CA ALA A 180 -19.39 -17.40 11.60
C ALA A 180 -19.04 -16.01 11.07
N SER A 181 -18.47 -15.15 11.93
CA SER A 181 -17.96 -13.82 11.60
C SER A 181 -16.79 -13.88 10.62
N ALA A 182 -15.90 -14.86 10.74
CA ALA A 182 -14.78 -15.02 9.82
C ALA A 182 -15.25 -15.41 8.40
N ARG A 183 -16.24 -16.32 8.32
CA ARG A 183 -16.90 -16.65 7.06
C ARG A 183 -17.62 -15.45 6.47
N GLU A 184 -18.25 -14.61 7.30
CA GLU A 184 -18.92 -13.40 6.83
C GLU A 184 -17.93 -12.37 6.28
N LEU A 185 -16.84 -12.08 7.01
CA LEU A 185 -15.79 -11.19 6.53
C LEU A 185 -15.23 -11.67 5.18
N ASN A 186 -14.90 -12.97 5.07
CA ASN A 186 -14.43 -13.54 3.82
C ASN A 186 -15.44 -13.41 2.68
N ARG A 187 -16.74 -13.64 2.93
CA ARG A 187 -17.79 -13.41 1.93
C ARG A 187 -17.83 -11.95 1.46
N GLN A 188 -17.71 -10.99 2.38
CA GLN A 188 -17.73 -9.56 2.05
C GLN A 188 -16.51 -9.16 1.23
N VAL A 189 -15.31 -9.64 1.60
CA VAL A 189 -14.09 -9.43 0.82
C VAL A 189 -14.23 -10.01 -0.59
N ALA A 190 -14.70 -11.26 -0.71
CA ALA A 190 -14.82 -11.96 -1.99
C ALA A 190 -15.83 -11.35 -2.97
N LYS A 191 -16.78 -10.54 -2.48
CA LYS A 191 -17.69 -9.75 -3.34
C LYS A 191 -16.98 -8.63 -4.08
N VAL A 192 -15.85 -8.15 -3.55
CA VAL A 192 -15.14 -6.96 -4.06
C VAL A 192 -13.76 -7.31 -4.63
N PHE A 193 -12.99 -8.14 -3.93
CA PHE A 193 -11.63 -8.51 -4.30
C PHE A 193 -11.56 -9.99 -4.67
N ARG A 194 -10.78 -10.30 -5.71
CA ARG A 194 -10.38 -11.69 -6.01
C ARG A 194 -9.37 -12.15 -4.98
N GLU A 195 -9.31 -13.45 -4.68
CA GLU A 195 -8.46 -13.97 -3.61
C GLU A 195 -6.96 -13.65 -3.81
N GLU A 196 -6.47 -13.65 -5.06
CA GLU A 196 -5.09 -13.23 -5.40
C GLU A 196 -4.74 -11.77 -5.06
N GLN A 197 -5.77 -10.94 -4.81
CA GLN A 197 -5.62 -9.54 -4.40
C GLN A 197 -5.57 -9.39 -2.87
N VAL A 198 -5.93 -10.43 -2.10
CA VAL A 198 -6.15 -10.32 -0.66
C VAL A 198 -4.96 -10.89 0.10
N TYR A 199 -4.37 -10.05 0.95
CA TYR A 199 -3.25 -10.40 1.82
C TYR A 199 -3.71 -10.29 3.27
N ARG A 200 -3.80 -11.43 3.94
CA ARG A 200 -4.20 -11.53 5.35
C ARG A 200 -2.94 -11.62 6.20
N ILE A 201 -2.69 -10.63 7.04
CA ILE A 201 -1.48 -10.57 7.85
C ILE A 201 -1.63 -11.41 9.11
N ASP A 202 -0.70 -12.34 9.28
CA ASP A 202 -0.34 -12.85 10.59
C ASP A 202 1.16 -12.63 10.79
N HIS A 203 1.52 -11.74 11.73
CA HIS A 203 2.92 -11.36 11.96
C HIS A 203 3.80 -12.49 12.49
N TYR A 204 3.23 -13.65 12.84
CA TYR A 204 4.00 -14.87 13.16
C TYR A 204 4.57 -15.57 11.93
N LEU A 205 4.12 -15.23 10.73
CA LEU A 205 4.56 -15.85 9.47
C LEU A 205 5.67 -15.08 8.75
N GLY A 206 6.22 -14.03 9.39
CA GLY A 206 7.21 -13.10 8.81
C GLY A 206 8.53 -13.08 9.54
#